data_AF-Q28T36-F1
#
_entry.id   AF-Q28T36-F1
#
_cell.length_a   1.000
_cell.length_b   1.000
_cell.length_c   1.000
_cell.angle_alpha   90.00
_cell.angle_beta   90.00
_cell.angle_gamma   90.00
#
_symmetry.space_group_name_H-M   'P 1'
#
loop_
_entity.id
_entity.type
_entity.pdbx_description
1 polymer ?
#
loop_
_entity_poly.entity_id
_entity_poly.type
_entity_poly.pdbx_seq_one_letter_code
_entity_poly.pdbx_strand_id
1 'polypeptide(L)'
;MNNGEVPRIHHRENIMLNNIGPAGLILIAVVVLVLFGRGKIAGLMGEVGKGITAFKDGVKSPDAEIEDASTTADATAARDVTPEERTTPITERDNA
;
A
#
# COMPACT_ATOMS: atom_id res chain seq x y z
N MET A 1 -5.14 -39.82 -61.42
CA MET A 1 -5.63 -40.19 -60.08
C MET A 1 -4.87 -39.36 -59.07
N ASN A 2 -5.59 -38.74 -58.14
CA ASN A 2 -5.18 -37.53 -57.45
C ASN A 2 -3.94 -37.73 -56.57
N ASN A 3 -2.93 -36.88 -56.77
CA ASN A 3 -1.86 -36.69 -55.79
C ASN A 3 -2.51 -36.05 -54.56
N GLY A 4 -2.66 -36.82 -53.50
CA GLY A 4 -3.35 -36.41 -52.28
C GLY A 4 -2.67 -35.21 -51.62
N GLU A 5 -3.11 -34.01 -51.98
CA GLU A 5 -2.85 -32.81 -51.19
C GLU A 5 -3.58 -32.98 -49.85
N VAL A 6 -2.81 -33.25 -48.80
CA VAL A 6 -3.31 -33.28 -47.44
C VAL A 6 -3.81 -31.88 -47.09
N PRO A 7 -5.08 -31.69 -46.69
CA PRO A 7 -5.58 -30.37 -46.32
C PRO A 7 -4.81 -29.88 -45.09
N ARG A 8 -4.09 -28.77 -45.24
CA ARG A 8 -3.43 -28.05 -44.15
C ARG A 8 -4.49 -27.43 -43.25
N ILE A 9 -4.84 -28.15 -42.18
CA ILE A 9 -5.76 -27.66 -41.15
C ILE A 9 -5.04 -26.52 -40.42
N HIS A 10 -5.44 -25.28 -40.69
CA HIS A 10 -4.93 -24.13 -39.95
C HIS A 10 -5.62 -24.12 -38.59
N HIS A 11 -4.99 -24.74 -37.60
CA HIS A 11 -5.42 -24.61 -36.22
C HIS A 11 -5.13 -23.17 -35.77
N ARG A 12 -6.19 -22.35 -35.73
CA ARG A 12 -6.17 -21.04 -35.07
C ARG A 12 -6.27 -21.30 -33.58
N GLU A 13 -5.14 -21.54 -32.93
CA GLU A 13 -5.07 -21.51 -31.48
C GLU A 13 -5.10 -20.05 -31.04
N ASN A 14 -6.27 -19.63 -30.57
CA ASN A 14 -6.41 -18.35 -29.91
C ASN A 14 -5.51 -18.36 -28.66
N ILE A 15 -4.45 -17.55 -28.67
CA ILE A 15 -3.64 -17.23 -27.48
C ILE A 15 -4.52 -16.41 -26.52
N MET A 16 -5.36 -17.09 -25.75
CA MET A 16 -6.23 -16.52 -24.71
C MET A 16 -5.51 -16.38 -23.36
N LEU A 17 -4.17 -16.50 -23.33
CA LEU A 17 -3.38 -16.50 -22.09
C LEU A 17 -2.84 -15.11 -21.71
N ASN A 18 -2.96 -14.12 -22.60
CA ASN A 18 -2.31 -12.82 -22.43
C ASN A 18 -3.02 -11.87 -21.43
N ASN A 19 -4.18 -12.26 -20.92
CA ASN A 19 -4.96 -11.47 -19.95
C ASN A 19 -4.94 -12.01 -18.51
N ILE A 20 -4.23 -13.12 -18.26
CA ILE A 20 -4.16 -13.75 -16.93
C ILE A 20 -3.19 -13.01 -15.99
N GLY A 21 -2.19 -12.30 -16.51
CA GLY A 21 -1.14 -11.68 -15.69
C GLY A 21 -1.68 -10.71 -14.61
N PRO A 22 -2.25 -9.55 -15.00
CA PRO A 22 -2.80 -8.60 -14.03
C PRO A 22 -4.02 -9.13 -13.28
N ALA A 23 -4.87 -9.91 -13.95
CA ALA A 23 -6.09 -10.47 -13.35
C ALA A 23 -5.77 -11.48 -12.22
N GLY A 24 -4.73 -12.29 -12.40
CA GLY A 24 -4.25 -13.24 -11.37
C GLY A 24 -3.70 -12.54 -10.14
N LEU A 25 -2.95 -11.43 -10.33
CA LEU A 25 -2.43 -10.64 -9.20
C LEU A 25 -3.54 -10.01 -8.36
N ILE A 26 -4.61 -9.51 -8.99
CA ILE A 26 -5.77 -8.97 -8.27
C ILE A 26 -6.45 -10.07 -7.44
N LEU A 27 -6.62 -11.26 -8.01
CA LEU A 27 -7.21 -12.40 -7.29
C LEU A 27 -6.40 -12.79 -6.06
N ILE A 28 -5.07 -12.85 -6.17
CA ILE A 28 -4.18 -13.13 -5.04
C ILE A 28 -4.27 -12.02 -3.99
N ALA A 29 -4.27 -10.74 -4.40
CA ALA A 29 -4.37 -9.61 -3.48
C ALA A 29 -5.67 -9.64 -2.66
N VAL A 30 -6.80 -10.02 -3.27
CA VAL A 30 -8.09 -10.18 -2.58
C VAL A 30 -8.04 -11.32 -1.57
N VAL A 31 -7.49 -12.47 -1.95
CA VAL A 31 -7.37 -13.64 -1.04
C VAL A 31 -6.51 -13.30 0.18
N VAL A 32 -5.37 -12.64 -0.03
CA VAL A 32 -4.49 -12.17 1.06
C VAL A 32 -5.21 -11.14 1.95
N LEU A 33 -5.94 -10.19 1.35
CA LEU A 33 -6.70 -9.20 2.10
C LEU A 33 -7.79 -9.83 2.98
N VAL A 34 -8.43 -10.92 2.53
CA VAL A 34 -9.44 -11.65 3.32
C VAL A 34 -8.80 -12.45 4.46
N LEU A 35 -7.68 -13.13 4.21
CA LEU A 35 -6.97 -13.93 5.22
C LEU A 35 -6.34 -13.07 6.33
N PHE A 36 -5.71 -11.97 5.95
CA PHE A 36 -4.97 -11.11 6.89
C PHE A 36 -5.78 -9.89 7.35
N GLY A 37 -6.84 -9.52 6.62
CA GLY A 37 -7.68 -8.36 6.92
C GLY A 37 -7.02 -7.02 6.58
N ARG A 38 -7.84 -6.01 6.23
CA ARG A 38 -7.38 -4.65 5.90
C ARG A 38 -6.58 -3.95 7.02
N GLY A 39 -6.88 -4.25 8.28
CA GLY A 39 -6.30 -3.55 9.43
C GLY A 39 -4.84 -3.91 9.72
N LYS A 40 -4.45 -5.17 9.53
CA LYS A 40 -3.08 -5.64 9.77
C LYS A 40 -2.14 -5.23 8.64
N ILE A 41 -2.63 -5.26 7.39
CA ILE A 41 -1.85 -4.89 6.20
C ILE A 41 -1.59 -3.38 6.14
N ALA A 42 -2.56 -2.53 6.51
CA ALA A 42 -2.40 -1.07 6.42
C ALA A 42 -1.29 -0.51 7.34
N GLY A 43 -1.17 -1.03 8.56
CA GLY A 43 -0.09 -0.64 9.48
C GLY A 43 1.29 -1.03 8.95
N LEU A 44 1.42 -2.29 8.50
CA LEU A 44 2.69 -2.81 7.97
C LEU A 44 3.08 -2.12 6.66
N MET A 45 2.13 -1.85 5.76
CA MET A 45 2.39 -1.13 4.52
C MET A 45 2.79 0.33 4.76
N GLY A 46 2.30 0.96 5.85
CA GLY A 46 2.74 2.29 6.24
C GLY A 46 4.20 2.34 6.70
N GLU A 47 4.61 1.40 7.55
CA GLU A 47 6.00 1.30 8.04
C GLU A 47 6.97 0.88 6.94
N VAL A 48 6.60 -0.11 6.14
CA VAL A 48 7.40 -0.57 4.98
C VAL A 48 7.47 0.51 3.89
N GLY A 49 6.38 1.23 3.64
CA GLY A 49 6.33 2.33 2.68
C GLY A 49 7.30 3.45 3.03
N LYS A 50 7.36 3.85 4.32
CA LYS A 50 8.35 4.82 4.81
C LYS A 50 9.80 4.33 4.62
N GLY A 51 10.07 3.05 4.86
CA GLY A 51 11.39 2.45 4.64
C GLY A 51 11.81 2.42 3.16
N ILE A 52 10.89 2.07 2.27
CA ILE A 52 11.13 2.08 0.81
C ILE A 52 11.34 3.53 0.31
N THR A 53 10.56 4.49 0.80
CA THR A 53 10.73 5.91 0.46
C THR A 53 12.09 6.43 0.93
N ALA A 54 12.47 6.20 2.19
CA ALA A 54 13.78 6.60 2.71
C ALA A 54 14.95 5.95 1.96
N PHE A 55 14.79 4.68 1.55
CA PHE A 55 15.78 4.00 0.71
C PHE A 55 15.88 4.62 -0.69
N LYS A 56 14.74 4.89 -1.33
CA LYS A 56 14.69 5.58 -2.63
C LYS A 56 15.31 6.96 -2.56
N ASP A 57 15.01 7.72 -1.51
CA ASP A 57 15.51 9.08 -1.32
C ASP A 57 17.01 9.06 -1.04
N GLY A 58 17.49 8.16 -0.17
CA GLY A 58 18.92 7.96 0.07
C GLY A 58 19.71 7.52 -1.17
N VAL A 59 19.08 6.84 -2.14
CA VAL A 59 19.69 6.48 -3.43
C VAL A 59 19.60 7.63 -4.45
N LYS A 60 18.63 8.53 -4.32
CA LYS A 60 18.44 9.72 -5.18
C LYS A 60 19.19 10.98 -4.71
N SER A 61 19.64 11.02 -3.45
CA SER A 61 20.33 12.15 -2.83
C SER A 61 21.83 12.23 -3.15
N PRO A 62 22.19 12.36 -4.43
CA PRO A 62 23.12 13.45 -4.76
C PRO A 62 22.46 14.67 -5.43
N ASP A 63 21.26 14.56 -6.00
CA ASP A 63 20.75 15.59 -6.94
C ASP A 63 19.34 16.18 -6.64
N ALA A 64 18.64 15.78 -5.55
CA ALA A 64 17.18 15.97 -5.45
C ALA A 64 16.62 16.50 -4.11
N GLU A 65 17.33 17.35 -3.35
CA GLU A 65 16.90 17.74 -1.99
C GLU A 65 15.84 18.87 -1.91
N ILE A 66 15.38 19.47 -3.02
CA ILE A 66 14.65 20.76 -2.96
C ILE A 66 13.11 20.67 -3.07
N GLU A 67 12.48 19.57 -3.51
CA GLU A 67 11.03 19.59 -3.84
C GLU A 67 10.03 18.94 -2.85
N ASP A 68 10.46 18.14 -1.86
CA ASP A 68 9.56 17.15 -1.21
C ASP A 68 8.90 17.54 0.14
N ALA A 69 8.97 18.80 0.59
CA ALA A 69 8.48 19.20 1.92
C ALA A 69 6.95 19.42 2.05
N SER A 70 6.16 19.34 0.97
CA SER A 70 4.77 19.86 0.95
C SER A 70 3.63 18.83 0.99
N THR A 71 3.87 17.53 1.18
CA THR A 71 2.78 16.52 1.10
C THR A 71 2.60 15.64 2.36
N THR A 72 3.29 15.95 3.46
CA THR A 72 3.07 15.23 4.74
C THR A 72 2.07 16.00 5.63
N ALA A 73 0.82 16.09 5.19
CA ALA A 73 -0.24 16.70 6.02
C ALA A 73 -1.60 16.08 5.73
N ASP A 74 -1.79 14.76 5.89
CA ASP A 74 -3.13 14.19 6.13
C ASP A 74 -3.05 12.70 6.52
N ALA A 75 -2.68 12.43 7.78
CA ALA A 75 -3.03 11.17 8.45
C ALA A 75 -3.08 11.32 9.98
N THR A 76 -3.33 12.54 10.49
CA THR A 76 -3.63 12.76 11.91
C THR A 76 -5.12 12.62 12.14
N ALA A 77 -5.63 11.39 12.05
CA ALA A 77 -6.85 11.01 12.74
C ALA A 77 -6.44 10.35 14.05
N ALA A 78 -6.09 11.22 15.00
CA ALA A 78 -5.70 10.91 16.35
C ALA A 78 -6.68 9.91 17.01
N ARG A 79 -6.14 8.82 17.56
CA ARG A 79 -6.83 8.05 18.59
C ARG A 79 -6.64 8.80 19.90
N ASP A 80 -7.69 9.46 20.36
CA ASP A 80 -7.79 10.03 21.70
C ASP A 80 -7.65 8.92 22.75
N VAL A 81 -6.67 9.06 23.63
CA VAL A 81 -6.42 8.18 24.78
C VAL A 81 -6.14 9.07 26.00
N THR A 82 -7.13 9.84 26.41
CA THR A 82 -7.07 10.64 27.64
C THR A 82 -7.50 9.79 28.84
N PRO A 83 -6.63 9.54 29.85
CA PRO A 83 -7.06 9.07 31.15
C PRO A 83 -7.65 10.25 31.95
N GLU A 84 -8.84 10.07 32.49
CA GLU A 84 -9.47 10.93 33.48
C GLU A 84 -8.59 11.05 34.74
N GLU A 85 -7.82 12.13 34.88
CA GLU A 85 -7.13 12.47 36.13
C GLU A 85 -7.64 13.79 36.72
N ARG A 86 -8.71 13.64 37.50
CA ARG A 86 -8.85 14.17 38.86
C ARG A 86 -8.43 15.64 39.06
N THR A 87 -9.33 16.54 38.72
CA THR A 87 -9.41 17.86 39.36
C THR A 87 -9.88 17.70 40.82
N THR A 88 -9.00 18.02 41.77
CA THR A 88 -9.40 18.49 43.10
C THR A 88 -8.79 19.86 43.36
N PRO A 89 -9.52 20.74 44.08
CA PRO A 89 -9.57 22.16 43.79
C PRO A 89 -8.65 23.01 44.69
N ILE A 90 -8.15 24.11 44.11
CA ILE A 90 -7.74 25.39 44.69
C ILE A 90 -7.78 25.56 46.23
N THR A 91 -6.61 25.76 46.85
CA THR A 91 -6.33 26.73 47.94
C THR A 91 -4.80 26.78 48.06
N GLU A 92 -4.08 27.89 47.97
CA GLU A 92 -4.10 29.07 48.85
C GLU A 92 -3.13 30.09 48.19
N ARG A 93 -3.60 31.29 47.91
CA ARG A 93 -2.80 32.39 47.35
C ARG A 93 -3.12 33.67 48.13
N ASP A 94 -2.94 33.63 49.46
CA ASP A 94 -3.05 34.82 50.30
C ASP A 94 -1.86 34.93 51.28
N ASN A 95 -0.97 35.87 50.97
CA ASN A 95 -0.42 36.89 51.86
C ASN A 95 0.09 36.51 53.28
N ALA A 96 1.43 36.54 53.45
CA ALA A 96 2.10 36.96 54.69
C ALA A 96 3.51 37.49 54.38
#